data_AF-A0A068XZU5-F1
#
_entry.id   AF-A0A068XZU5-F1
#
_cell.length_a   1.000
_cell.length_b   1.000
_cell.length_c   1.000
_cell.angle_alpha   90.00
_cell.angle_beta   90.00
_cell.angle_gamma   90.00
#
_symmetry.space_group_name_H-M   'P 1'
#
loop_
_entity.id
_entity.type
_entity.pdbx_description
1 polymer ?
#
loop_
_entity_poly.entity_id
_entity_poly.type
_entity_poly.pdbx_seq_one_letter_code
_entity_poly.pdbx_strand_id
1 'polypeptide(L)'
;MPPSHTSGVPFSRSPVVDVLGVSNVIMVLLAAAICTKEGKALVSRQFVEMSKSRIEGLIATFPKLADPGKQHTFVETDSVRYVYQPLEKLYVLLITTKASNILEDLETLRLFARVIPEYARGSEAPDVVENAFQIIFAFDEIVALGYRESVTLSQIRSFTEMDSHEEKMFNAVRENQMQEARELSKRKARELELARHAAVKQGLPPSSIYNSFSGARGADTFASEPSLESSADDHPAALLLPRENWGSPPAEPPTRRGMQLGSRGGHIKTEMDKLTDMIRSEVPSMISKSVSFDAPMGAAATTSNLHIRLEERLIAQANRDGGVDLLEVGGVLHVRADDEHTSTARIRVDLSRAIADSDRRPPASFQTHPNIDKTTFQKNCWLAIKPGGKAFLVGKEVAVLKWRLQSQAETALPVLINCWPAEIAGGFEVNVEYDLQDTSLSLQNFCITIPLPPSTKPPVVSACDGDYEVDARRSQLRWTRPLVDADNITGSLEFTIRTDHEAKADLFFPVCLDFSSTTSYCGVEVIEAFDVNSKPVKFSTESKQEARFPSLNTFIPGLGAFLAISSTSFSHTLPGSRDPLLFCPVCFLL
;
A
#
# COMPACT_ATOMS: atom_id res chain seq x y z
N MET A 1 2.14 79.98 9.56
CA MET A 1 2.77 79.57 8.27
C MET A 1 3.40 78.18 8.48
N PRO A 2 3.55 77.36 7.41
CA PRO A 2 2.99 75.99 7.38
C PRO A 2 4.05 74.86 7.53
N PRO A 3 3.70 73.57 7.37
CA PRO A 3 2.57 72.84 7.99
C PRO A 3 3.00 71.50 8.63
N SER A 4 2.01 70.81 9.24
CA SER A 4 2.08 69.46 9.79
C SER A 4 2.38 68.35 8.77
N HIS A 5 3.16 67.33 9.16
CA HIS A 5 3.14 66.01 8.52
C HIS A 5 2.54 64.94 9.43
N THR A 6 1.86 63.99 8.80
CA THR A 6 0.81 63.12 9.36
C THR A 6 1.30 61.82 9.97
N SER A 7 0.65 61.41 11.05
CA SER A 7 0.57 60.01 11.51
C SER A 7 -0.17 59.13 10.49
N GLY A 8 0.42 57.99 10.11
CA GLY A 8 -0.22 56.98 9.24
C GLY A 8 -0.75 55.78 10.04
N VAL A 9 -2.06 55.55 9.96
CA VAL A 9 -2.77 54.40 10.53
C VAL A 9 -2.40 53.12 9.74
N PRO A 10 -2.29 51.93 10.37
CA PRO A 10 -2.02 50.69 9.64
C PRO A 10 -3.16 50.34 8.67
N PHE A 11 -2.84 50.15 7.39
CA PHE A 11 -3.79 49.66 6.40
C PHE A 11 -4.06 48.17 6.62
N SER A 12 -5.31 47.83 6.94
CA SER A 12 -5.78 46.45 6.96
C SER A 12 -5.67 45.83 5.56
N ARG A 13 -4.89 44.76 5.41
CA ARG A 13 -5.07 43.86 4.26
C ARG A 13 -6.30 43.00 4.52
N SER A 14 -7.32 43.16 3.69
CA SER A 14 -8.49 42.29 3.62
C SER A 14 -8.08 40.84 3.33
N PRO A 15 -8.84 39.84 3.81
CA PRO A 15 -8.51 38.44 3.60
C PRO A 15 -8.58 38.07 2.11
N VAL A 16 -7.67 37.20 1.69
CA VAL A 16 -7.81 36.47 0.42
C VAL A 16 -9.02 35.57 0.55
N VAL A 17 -9.90 35.59 -0.46
CA VAL A 17 -11.16 34.84 -0.44
C VAL A 17 -10.88 33.36 -0.71
N ASP A 18 -11.22 32.51 0.26
CA ASP A 18 -11.25 31.05 0.09
C ASP A 18 -12.29 30.68 -0.99
N VAL A 19 -11.84 30.51 -2.24
CA VAL A 19 -12.61 29.87 -3.31
C VAL A 19 -12.25 28.39 -3.36
N LEU A 20 -12.57 27.67 -2.27
CA LEU A 20 -12.80 26.23 -2.16
C LEU A 20 -13.11 25.94 -0.68
N GLY A 21 -14.38 25.70 -0.35
CA GLY A 21 -14.84 25.62 1.05
C GLY A 21 -14.44 24.34 1.77
N VAL A 22 -13.22 24.27 2.32
CA VAL A 22 -12.76 23.26 3.29
C VAL A 22 -11.81 23.88 4.33
N SER A 23 -12.24 24.94 5.03
CA SER A 23 -11.36 25.68 5.95
C SER A 23 -11.26 25.03 7.35
N ASN A 24 -10.70 23.81 7.41
CA ASN A 24 -10.12 23.20 8.62
C ASN A 24 -9.22 21.98 8.29
N VAL A 25 -8.27 22.14 7.35
CA VAL A 25 -7.31 21.08 7.02
C VAL A 25 -6.04 21.23 7.84
N ILE A 26 -6.00 20.57 8.99
CA ILE A 26 -4.79 20.41 9.81
C ILE A 26 -4.17 19.05 9.49
N MET A 27 -3.36 18.99 8.42
CA MET A 27 -2.36 17.95 8.15
C MET A 27 -1.60 18.30 6.88
N VAL A 28 -0.31 18.63 6.98
CA VAL A 28 0.53 18.88 5.80
C VAL A 28 1.98 18.46 6.04
N LEU A 29 2.52 17.67 5.11
CA LEU A 29 3.93 17.32 4.95
C LEU A 29 4.61 18.46 4.16
N LEU A 30 5.59 19.13 4.75
CA LEU A 30 6.14 20.39 4.20
C LEU A 30 7.19 20.14 3.10
N ALA A 31 8.11 19.22 3.36
CA ALA A 31 9.18 18.86 2.44
C ALA A 31 9.73 17.45 2.72
N ALA A 32 10.22 16.80 1.67
CA ALA A 32 11.11 15.64 1.76
C ALA A 32 12.54 16.05 1.40
N ALA A 33 13.53 15.43 2.03
CA ALA A 33 14.94 15.66 1.75
C ALA A 33 15.79 14.40 1.94
N ILE A 34 16.86 14.30 1.18
CA ILE A 34 17.94 13.34 1.35
C ILE A 34 19.19 14.14 1.72
N CYS A 35 19.84 13.79 2.83
CA CYS A 35 21.03 14.50 3.30
C CYS A 35 22.14 13.52 3.73
N THR A 36 23.38 14.00 3.75
CA THR A 36 24.50 13.25 4.34
C THR A 36 24.46 13.34 5.87
N LYS A 37 25.21 12.48 6.57
CA LYS A 37 25.38 12.56 8.03
C LYS A 37 25.97 13.90 8.52
N GLU A 38 26.58 14.66 7.63
CA GLU A 38 27.15 15.99 7.88
C GLU A 38 26.10 17.12 7.75
N GLY A 39 24.86 16.83 7.33
CA GLY A 39 23.80 17.82 7.14
C GLY A 39 23.79 18.50 5.78
N LYS A 40 24.59 18.02 4.83
CA LYS A 40 24.55 18.51 3.44
C LYS A 40 23.33 17.92 2.74
N ALA A 41 22.39 18.78 2.32
CA ALA A 41 21.29 18.39 1.45
C ALA A 41 21.83 17.93 0.09
N LEU A 42 21.40 16.75 -0.36
CA LEU A 42 21.67 16.23 -1.71
C LEU A 42 20.50 16.55 -2.64
N VAL A 43 19.30 16.20 -2.20
CA VAL A 43 18.02 16.43 -2.90
C VAL A 43 17.02 16.92 -1.86
N SER A 44 16.19 17.92 -2.20
CA SER A 44 15.01 18.26 -1.40
C SER A 44 13.86 18.67 -2.29
N ARG A 45 12.70 18.05 -2.07
CA ARG A 45 11.43 18.38 -2.71
C ARG A 45 10.53 19.07 -1.68
N GLN A 46 10.02 20.24 -2.03
CA GLN A 46 9.06 20.99 -1.22
C GLN A 46 7.66 20.73 -1.77
N PHE A 47 6.71 20.46 -0.89
CA PHE A 47 5.30 20.29 -1.26
C PHE A 47 4.44 21.50 -0.85
N VAL A 48 4.99 22.36 0.02
CA VAL A 48 4.41 23.62 0.46
C VAL A 48 5.41 24.75 0.17
N GLU A 49 4.92 25.92 -0.24
CA GLU A 49 5.75 27.10 -0.49
C GLU A 49 6.56 27.49 0.75
N MET A 50 7.88 27.34 0.68
CA MET A 50 8.82 27.80 1.70
C MET A 50 10.06 28.40 1.03
N SER A 51 10.63 29.44 1.65
CA SER A 51 11.85 30.07 1.17
C SER A 51 13.03 29.09 1.25
N LYS A 52 13.86 29.06 0.20
CA LYS A 52 15.05 28.19 0.09
C LYS A 52 15.92 28.23 1.36
N SER A 53 16.22 29.42 1.86
CA SER A 53 17.03 29.63 3.07
C SER A 53 16.44 28.99 4.33
N ARG A 54 15.11 28.89 4.44
CA ARG A 54 14.44 28.21 5.56
C ARG A 54 14.65 26.70 5.48
N ILE A 55 14.50 26.11 4.30
CA ILE A 55 14.68 24.66 4.10
C ILE A 55 16.14 24.25 4.32
N GLU A 56 17.08 24.99 3.73
CA GLU A 56 18.52 24.77 3.93
C GLU A 56 18.91 24.92 5.40
N GLY A 57 18.37 25.92 6.11
CA GLY A 57 18.55 26.06 7.55
C GLY A 57 18.01 24.88 8.36
N LEU A 58 16.79 24.42 8.08
CA LEU A 58 16.19 23.27 8.76
C LEU A 58 17.02 21.98 8.54
N ILE A 59 17.43 21.69 7.31
CA ILE A 59 18.26 20.51 7.01
C ILE A 59 19.66 20.62 7.63
N ALA A 60 20.29 21.80 7.61
CA ALA A 60 21.60 22.01 8.23
C ALA A 60 21.58 21.90 9.77
N THR A 61 20.44 22.17 10.42
CA THR A 61 20.27 21.95 11.86
C THR A 61 20.02 20.50 12.26
N PHE A 62 19.44 19.69 11.36
CA PHE A 62 19.00 18.32 11.66
C PHE A 62 20.07 17.39 12.26
N PRO A 63 21.33 17.31 11.78
CA PRO A 63 22.34 16.41 12.36
C PRO A 63 22.71 16.72 13.82
N LYS A 64 22.48 17.96 14.28
CA LYS A 64 22.72 18.36 15.67
C LYS A 64 21.57 17.94 16.61
N LEU A 65 20.46 17.49 16.04
CA LEU A 65 19.23 17.08 16.72
C LEU A 65 19.04 15.56 16.64
N ALA A 66 19.60 14.92 15.61
CA ALA A 66 19.57 13.48 15.40
C ALA A 66 20.61 12.75 16.28
N ASP A 67 20.28 12.52 17.55
CA ASP A 67 21.11 11.70 18.45
C ASP A 67 21.18 10.24 17.94
N PRO A 68 22.36 9.70 17.59
CA PRO A 68 22.49 8.32 17.10
C PRO A 68 22.22 7.26 18.18
N GLY A 69 22.13 7.66 19.46
CA GLY A 69 21.81 6.79 20.59
C GLY A 69 20.32 6.69 20.94
N LYS A 70 19.43 7.44 20.28
CA LYS A 70 17.98 7.37 20.52
C LYS A 70 17.31 6.53 19.42
N GLN A 71 16.47 5.58 19.83
CA GLN A 71 15.74 4.68 18.91
C GLN A 71 14.50 5.33 18.26
N HIS A 72 14.17 6.59 18.61
CA HIS A 72 13.03 7.29 18.02
C HIS A 72 13.38 7.81 16.62
N THR A 73 12.61 7.39 15.61
CA THR A 73 12.75 7.81 14.20
C THR A 73 12.14 9.19 13.91
N PHE A 74 12.02 10.04 14.93
CA PHE A 74 11.52 11.40 14.81
C PHE A 74 12.08 12.30 15.92
N VAL A 75 12.20 13.60 15.62
CA VAL A 75 12.58 14.65 16.56
C VAL A 75 11.65 15.83 16.38
N GLU A 76 11.11 16.35 17.49
CA GLU A 76 10.29 17.55 17.49
C GLU A 76 11.11 18.78 17.92
N THR A 77 10.98 19.86 17.15
CA THR A 77 11.48 21.20 17.51
C THR A 77 10.30 22.15 17.71
N ASP A 78 10.52 23.39 18.12
CA ASP A 78 9.41 24.34 18.34
C ASP A 78 8.49 24.52 17.12
N SER A 79 9.07 24.58 15.91
CA SER A 79 8.36 24.91 14.67
C SER A 79 7.98 23.71 13.78
N VAL A 80 8.77 22.63 13.77
CA VAL A 80 8.57 21.47 12.88
C VAL A 80 8.88 20.15 13.57
N ARG A 81 8.27 19.07 13.09
CA ARG A 81 8.66 17.68 13.36
C ARG A 81 9.56 17.21 12.21
N TYR A 82 10.67 16.58 12.56
CA TYR A 82 11.51 15.84 11.63
C TYR A 82 11.21 14.36 11.81
N VAL A 83 10.87 13.65 10.74
CA VAL A 83 10.72 12.18 10.74
C VAL A 83 11.82 11.65 9.83
N TYR A 84 12.67 10.74 10.31
CA TYR A 84 13.88 10.34 9.59
C TYR A 84 14.22 8.87 9.71
N GLN A 85 14.85 8.36 8.66
CA GLN A 85 15.34 6.98 8.58
C GLN A 85 16.77 6.99 8.03
N PRO A 86 17.73 6.31 8.68
CA PRO A 86 19.06 6.10 8.10
C PRO A 86 18.97 5.19 6.88
N LEU A 87 19.64 5.60 5.79
CA LEU A 87 19.84 4.84 4.57
C LEU A 87 21.34 4.75 4.31
N GLU A 88 21.99 3.75 4.92
CA GLU A 88 23.44 3.53 4.88
C GLU A 88 24.30 4.73 5.35
N LYS A 89 24.84 5.49 4.39
CA LYS A 89 25.66 6.71 4.59
C LYS A 89 24.83 8.00 4.54
N LEU A 90 23.55 7.90 4.22
CA LEU A 90 22.61 9.01 4.05
C LEU A 90 21.49 8.96 5.11
N TYR A 91 20.76 10.06 5.23
CA TYR A 91 19.50 10.15 5.94
C TYR A 91 18.39 10.58 4.98
N VAL A 92 17.28 9.85 5.02
CA VAL A 92 16.01 10.27 4.42
C VAL A 92 15.22 11.00 5.49
N LEU A 93 14.74 12.21 5.15
CA LEU A 93 14.13 13.16 6.08
C LEU A 93 12.80 13.65 5.51
N LEU A 94 11.74 13.55 6.30
CA LEU A 94 10.49 14.29 6.10
C LEU A 94 10.41 15.41 7.13
N ILE A 95 10.02 16.60 6.68
CA ILE A 95 9.75 17.76 7.53
C ILE A 95 8.23 17.96 7.55
N THR A 96 7.61 17.73 8.71
CA THR A 96 6.16 17.79 8.88
C THR A 96 5.77 18.79 9.98
N THR A 97 4.49 19.15 10.03
CA THR A 97 3.94 19.97 11.11
C THR A 97 3.68 19.12 12.35
N LYS A 98 3.73 19.70 13.57
CA LYS A 98 3.45 18.93 14.82
C LYS A 98 2.08 18.26 14.86
N ALA A 99 1.12 18.82 14.12
CA ALA A 99 -0.24 18.32 14.05
C ALA A 99 -0.46 17.26 12.95
N SER A 100 0.59 16.85 12.21
CA SER A 100 0.50 15.70 11.30
C SER A 100 0.35 14.38 12.07
N ASN A 101 -0.30 13.42 11.44
CA ASN A 101 -0.34 12.04 11.92
C ASN A 101 1.02 11.37 11.74
N ILE A 102 1.77 11.22 12.83
CA ILE A 102 3.12 10.65 12.79
C ILE A 102 3.18 9.21 12.27
N LEU A 103 2.12 8.40 12.45
CA LEU A 103 2.07 7.03 11.94
C LEU A 103 2.01 7.01 10.41
N GLU A 104 1.29 7.96 9.83
CA GLU A 104 1.18 8.16 8.38
C GLU A 104 2.46 8.78 7.80
N ASP A 105 3.07 9.75 8.49
CA ASP A 105 4.39 10.28 8.12
C ASP A 105 5.45 9.15 8.11
N LEU A 106 5.42 8.22 9.09
CA LEU A 106 6.33 7.07 9.17
C LEU A 106 6.07 6.02 8.07
N GLU A 107 4.81 5.77 7.70
CA GLU A 107 4.47 4.92 6.55
C GLU A 107 4.99 5.54 5.24
N THR A 108 4.78 6.85 5.08
CA THR A 108 5.27 7.65 3.95
C THR A 108 6.80 7.59 3.86
N LEU A 109 7.52 7.85 4.95
CA LEU A 109 8.98 7.79 5.01
C LEU A 109 9.52 6.41 4.57
N ARG A 110 8.87 5.32 4.99
CA ARG A 110 9.25 3.95 4.58
C ARG A 110 9.05 3.71 3.09
N LEU A 111 8.08 4.37 2.45
CA LEU A 111 7.89 4.32 1.00
C LEU A 111 8.98 5.12 0.27
N PHE A 112 9.27 6.35 0.71
CA PHE A 112 10.39 7.16 0.20
C PHE A 112 11.73 6.40 0.29
N ALA A 113 12.02 5.77 1.44
CA ALA A 113 13.24 5.00 1.65
C ALA A 113 13.36 3.72 0.78
N ARG A 114 12.24 3.18 0.27
CA ARG A 114 12.23 2.06 -0.69
C ARG A 114 12.38 2.50 -2.14
N VAL A 115 11.83 3.67 -2.47
CA VAL A 115 11.90 4.27 -3.80
C VAL A 115 13.33 4.74 -4.13
N ILE A 116 14.07 5.29 -3.17
CA ILE A 116 15.42 5.81 -3.43
C ILE A 116 16.37 4.74 -4.05
N PRO A 117 16.56 3.53 -3.47
CA PRO A 117 17.42 2.51 -4.09
C PRO A 117 16.94 2.01 -5.47
N GLU A 118 15.64 2.05 -5.75
CA GLU A 118 15.07 1.61 -7.03
C GLU A 118 15.45 2.57 -8.17
N TYR A 119 15.34 3.88 -7.95
CA TYR A 119 15.61 4.90 -8.98
C TYR A 119 17.07 5.38 -8.99
N ALA A 120 17.76 5.38 -7.84
CA ALA A 120 19.17 5.78 -7.78
C ALA A 120 20.15 4.73 -8.33
N ARG A 121 19.74 3.46 -8.43
CA ARG A 121 20.59 2.32 -8.82
C ARG A 121 21.84 2.14 -7.93
N GLY A 122 21.75 2.65 -6.70
CA GLY A 122 22.81 2.71 -5.70
C GLY A 122 22.31 3.41 -4.43
N SER A 123 23.16 3.52 -3.43
CA SER A 123 22.84 4.11 -2.11
C SER A 123 23.79 5.28 -1.75
N GLU A 124 24.75 5.62 -2.61
CA GLU A 124 25.74 6.65 -2.30
C GLU A 124 25.31 8.05 -2.74
N ALA A 125 26.01 9.06 -2.22
CA ALA A 125 25.75 10.46 -2.54
C ALA A 125 25.80 10.83 -4.05
N PRO A 126 26.73 10.32 -4.88
CA PRO A 126 26.72 10.62 -6.32
C PRO A 126 25.50 10.02 -7.03
N ASP A 127 25.19 8.74 -6.77
CA ASP A 127 24.08 8.01 -7.41
C ASP A 127 22.73 8.73 -7.26
N VAL A 128 22.49 9.27 -6.06
CA VAL A 128 21.29 10.04 -5.71
C VAL A 128 21.26 11.41 -6.42
N VAL A 129 22.41 12.04 -6.65
CA VAL A 129 22.51 13.33 -7.35
C VAL A 129 22.36 13.16 -8.86
N GLU A 130 22.95 12.11 -9.45
CA GLU A 130 22.81 11.80 -10.88
C GLU A 130 21.35 11.48 -11.26
N ASN A 131 20.64 10.74 -10.39
CA ASN A 131 19.25 10.33 -10.62
C ASN A 131 18.21 11.24 -9.93
N ALA A 132 18.62 12.43 -9.46
CA ALA A 132 17.79 13.30 -8.63
C ALA A 132 16.42 13.65 -9.25
N PHE A 133 16.34 13.84 -10.57
CA PHE A 133 15.07 14.14 -11.26
C PHE A 133 14.09 12.96 -11.21
N GLN A 134 14.55 11.72 -11.41
CA GLN A 134 13.71 10.53 -11.33
C GLN A 134 13.18 10.33 -9.91
N ILE A 135 14.03 10.57 -8.91
CA ILE A 135 13.64 10.54 -7.49
C ILE A 135 12.60 11.62 -7.18
N ILE A 136 12.75 12.84 -7.72
CA ILE A 136 11.77 13.92 -7.53
C ILE A 136 10.42 13.60 -8.17
N PHE A 137 10.39 13.04 -9.39
CA PHE A 137 9.13 12.63 -10.02
C PHE A 137 8.45 11.53 -9.19
N ALA A 138 9.19 10.50 -8.78
CA ALA A 138 8.64 9.48 -7.88
C ALA A 138 8.17 10.05 -6.52
N PHE A 139 8.74 11.15 -6.04
CA PHE A 139 8.28 11.83 -4.81
C PHE A 139 6.98 12.62 -5.02
N ASP A 140 6.78 13.22 -6.19
CA ASP A 140 5.53 13.91 -6.54
C ASP A 140 4.35 12.92 -6.64
N GLU A 141 4.59 11.71 -7.16
CA GLU A 141 3.58 10.63 -7.19
C GLU A 141 3.24 10.04 -5.79
N ILE A 142 4.05 10.30 -4.76
CA ILE A 142 3.77 9.84 -3.37
C ILE A 142 3.05 10.94 -2.58
N VAL A 143 3.32 12.22 -2.85
CA VAL A 143 2.82 13.36 -2.06
C VAL A 143 2.41 14.51 -2.97
N ALA A 144 1.09 14.70 -3.13
CA ALA A 144 0.52 15.84 -3.83
C ALA A 144 0.21 16.98 -2.84
N LEU A 145 0.83 18.16 -3.03
CA LEU A 145 0.59 19.38 -2.25
C LEU A 145 0.70 19.22 -0.71
N GLY A 146 1.49 18.24 -0.26
CA GLY A 146 1.73 17.93 1.15
C GLY A 146 0.74 16.93 1.76
N TYR A 147 -0.15 16.35 0.96
CA TYR A 147 -1.00 15.21 1.31
C TYR A 147 -0.41 13.93 0.73
N ARG A 148 -0.41 12.86 1.53
CA ARG A 148 0.00 11.53 1.08
C ARG A 148 -1.01 10.95 0.09
N GLU A 149 -0.52 10.37 -0.99
CA GLU A 149 -1.32 9.52 -1.86
C GLU A 149 -1.15 8.03 -1.48
N SER A 150 -2.24 7.26 -1.59
CA SER A 150 -2.24 5.82 -1.27
C SER A 150 -1.75 4.98 -2.47
N VAL A 151 -0.49 5.17 -2.85
CA VAL A 151 0.14 4.52 -4.01
C VAL A 151 1.07 3.38 -3.63
N THR A 152 1.13 2.36 -4.50
CA THR A 152 2.11 1.26 -4.39
C THR A 152 3.31 1.50 -5.29
N LEU A 153 4.46 0.91 -4.96
CA LEU A 153 5.72 1.03 -5.71
C LEU A 153 5.56 0.66 -7.20
N SER A 154 4.75 -0.36 -7.51
CA SER A 154 4.43 -0.73 -8.90
C SER A 154 3.62 0.34 -9.64
N GLN A 155 2.71 1.03 -8.95
CA GLN A 155 1.93 2.13 -9.55
C GLN A 155 2.79 3.37 -9.77
N ILE A 156 3.64 3.73 -8.80
CA ILE A 156 4.60 4.84 -8.92
C ILE A 156 5.45 4.66 -10.19
N ARG A 157 5.91 3.43 -10.47
CA ARG A 157 6.65 3.13 -11.70
C ARG A 157 5.82 3.43 -12.96
N SER A 158 4.59 2.91 -13.05
CA SER A 158 3.71 3.17 -14.21
C SER A 158 3.31 4.64 -14.37
N PHE A 159 3.19 5.40 -13.27
CA PHE A 159 2.90 6.84 -13.33
C PHE A 159 4.15 7.63 -13.78
N THR A 160 5.33 7.27 -13.26
CA THR A 160 6.63 7.85 -13.67
C THR A 160 6.97 7.53 -15.14
N GLU A 161 6.50 6.40 -15.68
CA GLU A 161 6.59 6.05 -17.10
C GLU A 161 5.66 6.92 -17.99
N MET A 162 4.71 7.66 -17.40
CA MET A 162 3.74 8.55 -18.06
C MET A 162 2.92 7.91 -19.20
N ASP A 163 2.80 6.57 -19.23
CA ASP A 163 2.14 5.84 -20.30
C ASP A 163 0.62 5.72 -20.09
N SER A 164 -0.13 6.72 -20.58
CA SER A 164 -1.59 6.70 -20.52
C SER A 164 -2.22 5.78 -21.58
N HIS A 165 -2.77 4.66 -21.12
CA HIS A 165 -3.58 3.77 -21.95
C HIS A 165 -4.82 4.47 -22.54
N GLU A 166 -5.42 5.42 -21.81
CA GLU A 166 -6.56 6.21 -22.28
C GLU A 166 -6.16 7.14 -23.43
N GLU A 167 -4.97 7.75 -23.38
CA GLU A 167 -4.45 8.58 -24.48
C GLU A 167 -4.18 7.73 -25.74
N LYS A 168 -3.56 6.56 -25.58
CA LYS A 168 -3.35 5.62 -26.69
C LYS A 168 -4.67 5.20 -27.35
N MET A 169 -5.68 4.89 -26.55
CA MET A 169 -7.03 4.58 -27.03
C MET A 169 -7.67 5.77 -27.75
N PHE A 170 -7.58 6.98 -27.20
CA PHE A 170 -8.12 8.19 -27.80
C PHE A 170 -7.45 8.51 -29.15
N ASN A 171 -6.13 8.42 -29.21
CA ASN A 171 -5.36 8.65 -30.44
C ASN A 171 -5.69 7.60 -31.52
N ALA A 172 -5.83 6.32 -31.17
CA ALA A 172 -6.25 5.28 -32.10
C ALA A 172 -7.68 5.49 -32.65
N VAL A 173 -8.64 5.89 -31.79
CA VAL A 173 -10.01 6.23 -32.23
C VAL A 173 -9.99 7.45 -33.15
N ARG A 174 -9.18 8.47 -32.85
CA ARG A 174 -9.03 9.68 -33.66
C ARG A 174 -8.41 9.38 -35.03
N GLU A 175 -7.38 8.56 -35.09
CA GLU A 175 -6.74 8.12 -36.33
C GLU A 175 -7.71 7.31 -37.20
N ASN A 176 -8.46 6.38 -36.59
CA ASN A 176 -9.48 5.60 -37.29
C ASN A 176 -10.60 6.51 -37.87
N GLN A 177 -11.10 7.49 -37.11
CA GLN A 177 -12.05 8.49 -37.62
C GLN A 177 -11.49 9.32 -38.78
N MET A 178 -10.21 9.72 -38.72
CA MET A 178 -9.54 10.43 -39.82
C MET A 178 -9.38 9.53 -41.06
N GLN A 179 -9.07 8.25 -40.87
CA GLN A 179 -8.96 7.28 -41.96
C GLN A 179 -10.33 7.02 -42.60
N GLU A 180 -11.37 6.77 -41.82
CA GLU A 180 -12.74 6.58 -42.32
C GLU A 180 -13.22 7.80 -43.13
N ALA A 181 -13.03 9.02 -42.59
CA ALA A 181 -13.34 10.25 -43.32
C ALA A 181 -12.54 10.40 -44.63
N ARG A 182 -11.27 9.97 -44.64
CA ARG A 182 -10.40 9.97 -45.84
C ARG A 182 -10.81 8.91 -46.86
N GLU A 183 -11.33 7.77 -46.43
CA GLU A 183 -11.84 6.72 -47.33
C GLU A 183 -13.21 7.06 -47.91
N LEU A 184 -14.13 7.60 -47.08
CA LEU A 184 -15.42 8.11 -47.52
C LEU A 184 -15.27 9.26 -48.54
N SER A 185 -14.36 10.20 -48.30
CA SER A 185 -14.07 11.28 -49.28
C SER A 185 -13.46 10.73 -50.57
N LYS A 186 -12.49 9.80 -50.51
CA LYS A 186 -11.96 9.11 -51.71
C LYS A 186 -13.02 8.29 -52.47
N ARG A 187 -14.03 7.73 -51.79
CA ARG A 187 -15.13 6.98 -52.43
C ARG A 187 -16.09 7.93 -53.15
N LYS A 188 -16.52 9.00 -52.48
CA LYS A 188 -17.37 10.06 -53.08
C LYS A 188 -16.69 10.78 -54.24
N ALA A 189 -15.38 11.05 -54.14
CA ALA A 189 -14.62 11.67 -55.22
C ALA A 189 -14.61 10.80 -56.50
N ARG A 190 -14.33 9.50 -56.36
CA ARG A 190 -14.38 8.54 -57.47
C ARG A 190 -15.78 8.40 -58.07
N GLU A 191 -16.82 8.39 -57.24
CA GLU A 191 -18.21 8.34 -57.70
C GLU A 191 -18.58 9.58 -58.53
N LEU A 192 -18.20 10.78 -58.06
CA LEU A 192 -18.45 12.05 -58.76
C LEU A 192 -17.63 12.15 -60.07
N GLU A 193 -16.39 11.67 -60.08
CA GLU A 193 -15.56 11.60 -61.29
C GLU A 193 -16.15 10.64 -62.34
N LEU A 194 -16.62 9.47 -61.92
CA LEU A 194 -17.23 8.48 -62.80
C LEU A 194 -18.58 8.96 -63.35
N ALA A 195 -19.38 9.64 -62.53
CA ALA A 195 -20.60 10.34 -62.96
C ALA A 195 -20.29 11.48 -63.95
N ARG A 196 -19.23 12.27 -63.73
CA ARG A 196 -18.78 13.32 -64.66
C ARG A 196 -18.37 12.73 -66.01
N HIS A 197 -17.61 11.63 -66.01
CA HIS A 197 -17.21 10.95 -67.24
C HIS A 197 -18.40 10.31 -67.98
N ALA A 198 -19.41 9.80 -67.27
CA ALA A 198 -20.64 9.30 -67.85
C ALA A 198 -21.48 10.42 -68.50
N ALA A 199 -21.62 11.58 -67.85
CA ALA A 199 -22.32 12.75 -68.39
C ALA A 199 -21.65 13.29 -69.67
N VAL A 200 -20.32 13.33 -69.70
CA VAL A 200 -19.54 13.69 -70.91
C VAL A 200 -19.80 12.70 -72.05
N LYS A 201 -19.85 11.39 -71.77
CA LYS A 201 -20.20 10.37 -72.78
C LYS A 201 -21.64 10.46 -73.29
N GLN A 202 -22.57 11.01 -72.52
CA GLN A 202 -23.95 11.26 -72.96
C GLN A 202 -24.12 12.59 -73.71
N GLY A 203 -23.06 13.41 -73.86
CA GLY A 203 -23.10 14.67 -74.59
C GLY A 203 -23.84 15.79 -73.84
N LEU A 204 -24.11 15.65 -72.54
CA LEU A 204 -24.71 16.72 -71.74
C LEU A 204 -23.66 17.79 -71.41
N PRO A 205 -24.04 19.08 -71.41
CA PRO A 205 -23.12 20.15 -71.06
C PRO A 205 -22.68 20.06 -69.59
N PRO A 206 -21.43 20.43 -69.24
CA PRO A 206 -20.90 20.29 -67.89
C PRO A 206 -21.64 21.10 -66.83
N SER A 207 -22.46 22.07 -67.22
CA SER A 207 -23.35 22.84 -66.35
C SER A 207 -24.52 22.04 -65.76
N SER A 208 -24.94 20.92 -66.38
CA SER A 208 -26.04 20.10 -65.85
C SER A 208 -25.66 19.27 -64.61
N ILE A 209 -24.36 19.05 -64.36
CA ILE A 209 -23.88 18.16 -63.29
C ILE A 209 -24.03 18.80 -61.90
N TYR A 210 -23.85 20.12 -61.80
CA TYR A 210 -23.99 20.85 -60.54
C TYR A 210 -25.42 20.90 -60.01
N ASN A 211 -26.43 20.76 -60.90
CA ASN A 211 -27.83 20.95 -60.54
C ASN A 211 -28.53 19.69 -60.01
N SER A 212 -27.86 18.52 -60.02
CA SER A 212 -28.41 17.27 -59.46
C SER A 212 -28.10 17.07 -57.97
N PHE A 213 -27.19 17.86 -57.38
CA PHE A 213 -26.84 17.78 -55.95
C PHE A 213 -27.49 18.88 -55.08
N SER A 214 -28.19 19.85 -55.68
CA SER A 214 -28.88 20.96 -54.99
C SER A 214 -30.37 20.71 -54.71
N GLY A 215 -30.84 19.46 -54.89
CA GLY A 215 -32.25 19.06 -54.78
C GLY A 215 -32.86 19.03 -53.36
N ALA A 216 -32.46 19.92 -52.46
CA ALA A 216 -33.10 20.07 -51.14
C ALA A 216 -33.03 21.52 -50.62
N ARG A 217 -34.21 22.17 -50.58
CA ARG A 217 -34.54 23.44 -49.90
C ARG A 217 -34.06 24.76 -50.55
N GLY A 218 -34.92 25.21 -51.47
CA GLY A 218 -35.52 26.55 -51.56
C GLY A 218 -34.93 27.75 -50.80
N ALA A 219 -34.77 28.84 -51.57
CA ALA A 219 -34.91 30.26 -51.22
C ALA A 219 -34.22 30.72 -49.91
N ASP A 220 -33.17 31.54 -49.95
CA ASP A 220 -33.23 32.89 -50.52
C ASP A 220 -31.84 33.47 -50.86
N THR A 221 -31.86 34.53 -51.67
CA THR A 221 -30.73 35.18 -52.33
C THR A 221 -29.90 36.04 -51.37
N PHE A 222 -28.56 36.07 -51.50
CA PHE A 222 -27.82 37.27 -51.92
C PHE A 222 -26.32 37.02 -52.22
N ALA A 223 -25.85 37.69 -53.26
CA ALA A 223 -24.59 37.50 -53.97
C ALA A 223 -23.30 37.82 -53.19
N SER A 224 -22.18 37.21 -53.62
CA SER A 224 -21.13 37.94 -54.36
C SER A 224 -20.14 36.98 -55.05
N GLU A 225 -19.81 37.25 -56.33
CA GLU A 225 -18.83 36.48 -57.12
C GLU A 225 -17.37 36.90 -56.84
N PRO A 226 -16.39 36.03 -57.16
CA PRO A 226 -14.96 36.32 -56.99
C PRO A 226 -14.25 36.70 -58.31
N SER A 227 -13.05 37.27 -58.20
CA SER A 227 -12.11 37.42 -59.33
C SER A 227 -10.66 37.12 -58.92
N LEU A 228 -10.10 36.04 -59.49
CA LEU A 228 -8.79 35.91 -60.19
C LEU A 228 -7.72 36.99 -59.91
N GLU A 229 -6.42 36.74 -59.71
CA GLU A 229 -5.45 35.69 -60.14
C GLU A 229 -4.27 35.68 -59.10
N SER A 230 -3.61 34.58 -58.69
CA SER A 230 -2.69 33.63 -59.36
C SER A 230 -1.17 33.88 -59.10
N SER A 231 -0.49 32.80 -58.68
CA SER A 231 0.97 32.49 -58.79
C SER A 231 2.00 32.92 -57.72
N ALA A 232 2.89 31.93 -57.43
CA ALA A 232 4.28 31.98 -56.97
C ALA A 232 4.63 32.13 -55.46
N ASP A 233 4.89 30.95 -54.87
CA ASP A 233 6.06 30.56 -54.05
C ASP A 233 6.48 31.23 -52.71
N ASP A 234 7.08 30.35 -51.90
CA ASP A 234 7.88 30.49 -50.68
C ASP A 234 7.27 30.80 -49.29
N HIS A 235 7.58 29.86 -48.39
CA HIS A 235 7.45 29.84 -46.92
C HIS A 235 8.62 30.63 -46.25
N PRO A 236 8.65 30.83 -44.90
CA PRO A 236 7.55 30.94 -43.95
C PRO A 236 7.71 32.05 -42.86
N ALA A 237 6.57 32.44 -42.28
CA ALA A 237 6.33 32.78 -40.86
C ALA A 237 7.32 33.63 -40.03
N ALA A 238 6.83 34.78 -39.54
CA ALA A 238 7.35 35.46 -38.35
C ALA A 238 6.24 36.03 -37.45
N LEU A 239 6.27 35.61 -36.19
CA LEU A 239 5.81 36.28 -34.96
C LEU A 239 4.31 36.44 -34.62
N LEU A 240 4.03 36.08 -33.35
CA LEU A 240 2.79 36.27 -32.60
C LEU A 240 2.76 37.65 -31.93
N LEU A 241 1.55 38.17 -31.65
CA LEU A 241 1.33 39.20 -30.62
C LEU A 241 0.10 38.86 -29.75
N PRO A 242 -0.01 39.42 -28.51
CA PRO A 242 -0.75 38.78 -27.42
C PRO A 242 -2.21 39.24 -27.21
N ARG A 243 -2.80 38.67 -26.14
CA ARG A 243 -4.22 38.66 -25.76
C ARG A 243 -4.49 39.57 -24.56
N GLU A 244 -5.57 40.37 -24.63
CA GLU A 244 -6.27 40.99 -23.50
C GLU A 244 -7.78 40.62 -23.63
N ASN A 245 -8.40 39.94 -22.66
CA ASN A 245 -8.90 40.36 -21.35
C ASN A 245 -10.36 40.87 -21.40
N TRP A 246 -11.28 40.12 -20.79
CA TRP A 246 -12.68 40.51 -20.57
C TRP A 246 -13.21 39.95 -19.25
N GLY A 247 -13.91 40.78 -18.47
CA GLY A 247 -14.63 40.41 -17.25
C GLY A 247 -16.16 40.42 -17.42
N SER A 248 -16.88 39.93 -16.40
CA SER A 248 -18.34 39.66 -16.41
C SER A 248 -19.18 40.68 -15.59
N PRO A 249 -20.46 40.44 -15.22
CA PRO A 249 -21.71 40.65 -15.97
C PRO A 249 -22.68 41.66 -15.25
N PRO A 250 -23.97 41.83 -15.67
CA PRO A 250 -25.13 41.23 -14.93
C PRO A 250 -26.41 40.96 -15.81
N ALA A 251 -27.60 40.70 -15.21
CA ALA A 251 -28.82 40.13 -15.85
C ALA A 251 -30.14 40.94 -15.54
N GLU A 252 -31.39 40.61 -15.92
CA GLU A 252 -31.99 39.36 -16.50
C GLU A 252 -33.10 39.50 -17.62
N PRO A 253 -34.45 39.64 -17.43
CA PRO A 253 -35.44 39.11 -18.43
C PRO A 253 -36.44 40.18 -19.02
N PRO A 254 -37.46 39.86 -19.88
CA PRO A 254 -38.04 38.54 -20.26
C PRO A 254 -38.53 38.27 -21.74
N THR A 255 -38.67 36.97 -22.05
CA THR A 255 -39.64 36.29 -22.97
C THR A 255 -39.66 36.51 -24.50
N ARG A 256 -39.44 35.42 -25.28
CA ARG A 256 -40.50 34.65 -25.99
C ARG A 256 -39.98 33.40 -26.77
N ARG A 257 -40.61 32.24 -26.49
CA ARG A 257 -40.73 30.97 -27.25
C ARG A 257 -39.68 30.59 -28.34
N GLY A 258 -38.96 29.49 -28.10
CA GLY A 258 -38.31 28.64 -29.11
C GLY A 258 -38.79 27.18 -29.00
N MET A 259 -38.78 26.41 -30.10
CA MET A 259 -39.35 25.05 -30.19
C MET A 259 -38.48 23.96 -29.54
N GLN A 260 -39.14 22.98 -28.91
CA GLN A 260 -38.53 21.72 -28.44
C GLN A 260 -38.60 20.62 -29.51
N LEU A 261 -37.46 19.95 -29.74
CA LEU A 261 -37.29 18.61 -30.35
C LEU A 261 -35.98 18.06 -29.74
N GLY A 262 -35.80 16.79 -29.39
CA GLY A 262 -36.69 15.62 -29.37
C GLY A 262 -35.81 14.39 -29.08
N SER A 263 -36.10 13.63 -28.01
CA SER A 263 -35.21 12.57 -27.51
C SER A 263 -35.08 11.37 -28.46
N ARG A 264 -33.85 10.89 -28.71
CA ARG A 264 -33.59 9.53 -29.24
C ARG A 264 -32.18 8.98 -28.98
N GLY A 265 -31.71 9.05 -27.73
CA GLY A 265 -30.52 8.28 -27.29
C GLY A 265 -30.91 6.85 -26.92
N GLY A 266 -30.43 5.83 -27.65
CA GLY A 266 -30.75 4.43 -27.32
C GLY A 266 -30.12 3.35 -28.20
N HIS A 267 -30.04 3.50 -29.52
CA HIS A 267 -29.56 2.41 -30.39
C HIS A 267 -28.03 2.34 -30.58
N ILE A 268 -27.33 3.48 -30.58
CA ILE A 268 -25.89 3.52 -30.89
C ILE A 268 -25.05 2.76 -29.84
N LYS A 269 -25.50 2.73 -28.58
CA LYS A 269 -24.76 2.05 -27.50
C LYS A 269 -24.82 0.52 -27.63
N THR A 270 -25.97 -0.03 -28.02
CA THR A 270 -26.19 -1.48 -28.15
C THR A 270 -25.47 -2.11 -29.34
N GLU A 271 -25.14 -1.35 -30.38
CA GLU A 271 -24.31 -1.84 -31.50
C GLU A 271 -22.82 -1.79 -31.18
N MET A 272 -22.35 -0.77 -30.46
CA MET A 272 -20.97 -0.69 -29.94
C MET A 272 -20.63 -1.84 -28.98
N ASP A 273 -21.53 -2.17 -28.05
CA ASP A 273 -21.32 -3.28 -27.11
C ASP A 273 -21.23 -4.64 -27.85
N LYS A 274 -22.07 -4.87 -28.87
CA LYS A 274 -22.06 -6.10 -29.69
C LYS A 274 -20.83 -6.26 -30.58
N LEU A 275 -20.29 -5.17 -31.10
CA LEU A 275 -19.02 -5.20 -31.86
C LEU A 275 -17.82 -5.47 -30.96
N THR A 276 -17.88 -5.05 -29.69
CA THR A 276 -16.80 -5.22 -28.72
C THR A 276 -16.68 -6.69 -28.24
N ASP A 277 -17.80 -7.38 -28.02
CA ASP A 277 -17.80 -8.80 -27.66
C ASP A 277 -17.32 -9.71 -28.82
N MET A 278 -17.64 -9.36 -30.07
CA MET A 278 -17.31 -10.19 -31.24
C MET A 278 -15.83 -10.11 -31.66
N ILE A 279 -15.11 -9.06 -31.25
CA ILE A 279 -13.66 -8.92 -31.49
C ILE A 279 -12.83 -9.61 -30.38
N ARG A 280 -13.44 -9.87 -29.22
CA ARG A 280 -12.75 -10.47 -28.06
C ARG A 280 -12.52 -11.98 -28.18
N SER A 281 -13.10 -12.63 -29.19
CA SER A 281 -13.05 -14.09 -29.39
C SER A 281 -11.93 -14.60 -30.30
N GLU A 282 -11.13 -13.74 -30.96
CA GLU A 282 -10.17 -14.17 -31.99
C GLU A 282 -8.75 -13.54 -31.89
N VAL A 283 -8.09 -13.60 -30.72
CA VAL A 283 -6.60 -13.57 -30.65
C VAL A 283 -6.08 -14.52 -29.55
N PRO A 284 -5.10 -15.42 -29.82
CA PRO A 284 -4.53 -16.30 -28.80
C PRO A 284 -3.64 -15.60 -27.77
N SER A 285 -3.60 -16.15 -26.55
CA SER A 285 -2.70 -15.72 -25.48
C SER A 285 -1.22 -15.92 -25.86
N MET A 286 -0.43 -14.84 -25.85
CA MET A 286 1.03 -14.90 -25.98
C MET A 286 1.71 -14.87 -24.61
N ILE A 287 2.58 -15.85 -24.39
CA ILE A 287 3.20 -16.17 -23.11
C ILE A 287 4.44 -15.30 -22.87
N SER A 288 4.45 -14.51 -21.79
CA SER A 288 5.68 -13.89 -21.26
C SER A 288 6.40 -14.88 -20.32
N LYS A 289 7.43 -15.56 -20.82
CA LYS A 289 8.37 -16.33 -19.99
C LYS A 289 9.31 -15.39 -19.24
N SER A 290 9.26 -15.39 -17.90
CA SER A 290 10.38 -14.99 -17.05
C SER A 290 11.10 -16.23 -16.55
N VAL A 291 12.44 -16.21 -16.57
CA VAL A 291 13.28 -17.37 -16.20
C VAL A 291 13.40 -17.46 -14.69
N SER A 292 12.82 -18.50 -14.10
CA SER A 292 13.08 -18.92 -12.72
C SER A 292 14.23 -19.95 -12.68
N PHE A 293 15.12 -19.83 -11.69
CA PHE A 293 16.17 -20.81 -11.45
C PHE A 293 15.58 -22.18 -11.06
N ASP A 294 16.24 -23.24 -11.52
CA ASP A 294 15.74 -24.61 -11.44
C ASP A 294 15.95 -25.24 -10.05
N ALA A 295 14.90 -25.83 -9.50
CA ALA A 295 14.94 -26.73 -8.34
C ALA A 295 13.83 -27.80 -8.54
N PRO A 296 14.11 -29.09 -8.29
CA PRO A 296 13.32 -30.17 -8.88
C PRO A 296 11.92 -30.35 -8.28
N MET A 297 10.94 -29.78 -8.97
CA MET A 297 9.56 -30.26 -9.18
C MET A 297 9.03 -31.37 -8.25
N GLY A 298 8.41 -30.96 -7.15
CA GLY A 298 7.35 -31.75 -6.51
C GLY A 298 6.09 -31.78 -7.38
N ALA A 299 5.34 -32.88 -7.36
CA ALA A 299 4.25 -33.12 -8.32
C ALA A 299 3.12 -32.08 -8.24
N ALA A 300 2.67 -31.60 -9.41
CA ALA A 300 1.51 -30.72 -9.52
C ALA A 300 0.24 -31.43 -9.03
N ALA A 301 -0.32 -30.96 -7.93
CA ALA A 301 -1.62 -31.42 -7.43
C ALA A 301 -2.73 -31.06 -8.44
N THR A 302 -3.66 -31.98 -8.65
CA THR A 302 -4.83 -31.80 -9.53
C THR A 302 -5.78 -30.75 -8.96
N THR A 303 -5.63 -29.49 -9.40
CA THR A 303 -6.56 -28.40 -9.07
C THR A 303 -7.94 -28.70 -9.66
N SER A 304 -8.93 -28.82 -8.79
CA SER A 304 -10.34 -28.94 -9.18
C SER A 304 -10.95 -27.57 -9.46
N ASN A 305 -12.06 -27.56 -10.20
CA ASN A 305 -12.72 -26.37 -10.74
C ASN A 305 -13.17 -25.36 -9.65
N LEU A 306 -13.19 -25.77 -8.38
CA LEU A 306 -13.25 -24.90 -7.21
C LEU A 306 -11.96 -25.10 -6.39
N HIS A 307 -11.15 -24.06 -6.29
CA HIS A 307 -9.94 -24.07 -5.47
C HIS A 307 -10.11 -23.13 -4.27
N ILE A 308 -9.72 -23.61 -3.09
CA ILE A 308 -9.87 -22.92 -1.82
C ILE A 308 -8.50 -22.87 -1.16
N ARG A 309 -8.05 -21.67 -0.77
CA ARG A 309 -6.76 -21.46 -0.12
C ARG A 309 -6.97 -20.79 1.23
N LEU A 310 -6.42 -21.40 2.27
CA LEU A 310 -6.40 -20.87 3.62
C LEU A 310 -4.99 -20.37 3.93
N GLU A 311 -4.87 -19.08 4.18
CA GLU A 311 -3.62 -18.48 4.66
C GLU A 311 -3.80 -18.06 6.11
N GLU A 312 -2.89 -18.49 6.98
CA GLU A 312 -2.80 -18.00 8.36
C GLU A 312 -1.41 -17.45 8.65
N ARG A 313 -1.37 -16.32 9.35
CA ARG A 313 -0.14 -15.70 9.80
C ARG A 313 -0.18 -15.49 11.31
N LEU A 314 0.73 -16.16 12.01
CA LEU A 314 0.93 -16.02 13.44
C LEU A 314 2.11 -15.09 13.71
N ILE A 315 1.88 -14.08 14.54
CA ILE A 315 2.90 -13.15 15.03
C ILE A 315 2.81 -13.16 16.55
N ALA A 316 3.93 -13.44 17.22
CA ALA A 316 3.98 -13.46 18.68
C ALA A 316 5.22 -12.73 19.21
N GLN A 317 5.01 -11.83 20.16
CA GLN A 317 6.05 -11.11 20.88
C GLN A 317 5.97 -11.53 22.35
N ALA A 318 7.08 -12.06 22.86
CA ALA A 318 7.24 -12.45 24.26
C ALA A 318 8.48 -11.78 24.84
N ASN A 319 8.42 -11.52 26.14
CA ASN A 319 9.52 -11.03 26.96
C ASN A 319 10.49 -12.17 27.32
N ARG A 320 11.68 -11.80 27.81
CA ARG A 320 12.72 -12.74 28.27
C ARG A 320 12.22 -13.74 29.31
N ASP A 321 11.29 -13.33 30.18
CA ASP A 321 10.76 -14.16 31.27
C ASP A 321 9.55 -15.03 30.84
N GLY A 322 9.25 -15.13 29.54
CA GLY A 322 8.16 -15.93 28.98
C GLY A 322 6.81 -15.19 28.79
N GLY A 323 6.61 -14.07 29.49
CA GLY A 323 5.38 -13.28 29.41
C GLY A 323 5.08 -12.71 28.02
N VAL A 324 3.86 -12.91 27.52
CA VAL A 324 3.43 -12.52 26.17
C VAL A 324 2.92 -11.08 26.12
N ASP A 325 3.61 -10.22 25.38
CA ASP A 325 3.15 -8.84 25.10
C ASP A 325 1.97 -8.84 24.11
N LEU A 326 2.10 -9.65 23.06
CA LEU A 326 1.17 -9.71 21.93
C LEU A 326 1.27 -11.07 21.25
N LEU A 327 0.17 -11.82 21.21
CA LEU A 327 -0.06 -12.88 20.24
C LEU A 327 -1.17 -12.43 19.29
N GLU A 328 -0.91 -12.43 17.99
CA GLU A 328 -1.90 -12.16 16.96
C GLU A 328 -1.85 -13.24 15.87
N VAL A 329 -3.00 -13.83 15.57
CA VAL A 329 -3.18 -14.74 14.44
C VAL A 329 -4.21 -14.13 13.50
N GLY A 330 -3.75 -13.75 12.30
CA GLY A 330 -4.59 -13.23 11.24
C GLY A 330 -4.69 -14.23 10.10
N GLY A 331 -5.89 -14.57 9.66
CA GLY A 331 -6.11 -15.51 8.58
C GLY A 331 -7.13 -15.06 7.54
N VAL A 332 -7.00 -15.61 6.33
CA VAL A 332 -7.86 -15.32 5.19
C VAL A 332 -8.15 -16.60 4.42
N LEU A 333 -9.43 -16.84 4.14
CA LEU A 333 -9.87 -17.89 3.22
C LEU A 333 -10.18 -17.24 1.88
N HIS A 334 -9.45 -17.70 0.87
CA HIS A 334 -9.52 -17.33 -0.52
C HIS A 334 -10.28 -18.40 -1.31
N VAL A 335 -11.11 -17.98 -2.24
CA VAL A 335 -11.84 -18.85 -3.17
C VAL A 335 -11.54 -18.44 -4.58
N ARG A 336 -11.17 -19.41 -5.41
CA ARG A 336 -11.06 -19.29 -6.86
C ARG A 336 -12.02 -20.28 -7.51
N ALA A 337 -12.92 -19.74 -8.32
CA ALA A 337 -13.83 -20.50 -9.17
C ALA A 337 -13.25 -20.50 -10.59
N ASP A 338 -13.09 -21.68 -11.22
CA ASP A 338 -12.62 -21.80 -12.60
C ASP A 338 -13.78 -22.14 -13.58
N ASP A 339 -14.97 -22.48 -13.08
CA ASP A 339 -16.21 -22.71 -13.86
C ASP A 339 -17.35 -21.75 -13.49
N GLU A 340 -18.25 -21.49 -14.43
CA GLU A 340 -19.50 -20.73 -14.20
C GLU A 340 -20.41 -21.38 -13.13
N HIS A 341 -20.47 -22.72 -13.08
CA HIS A 341 -21.17 -23.45 -12.00
C HIS A 341 -20.51 -23.27 -10.62
N THR A 342 -19.20 -23.03 -10.57
CA THR A 342 -18.48 -22.78 -9.31
C THR A 342 -18.48 -21.31 -8.90
N SER A 343 -18.77 -20.38 -9.84
CA SER A 343 -18.88 -18.93 -9.61
C SER A 343 -19.89 -18.55 -8.53
N THR A 344 -20.92 -19.39 -8.32
CA THR A 344 -21.99 -19.17 -7.34
C THR A 344 -22.05 -20.21 -6.22
N ALA A 345 -20.98 -21.00 -6.05
CA ALA A 345 -20.89 -22.04 -5.03
C ALA A 345 -21.02 -21.50 -3.60
N ARG A 346 -21.57 -22.34 -2.72
CA ARG A 346 -21.65 -22.13 -1.27
C ARG A 346 -20.69 -23.08 -0.58
N ILE A 347 -19.93 -22.58 0.40
CA ILE A 347 -18.88 -23.35 1.09
C ILE A 347 -19.22 -23.39 2.58
N ARG A 348 -19.20 -24.56 3.21
CA ARG A 348 -19.33 -24.71 4.66
C ARG A 348 -17.96 -24.84 5.30
N VAL A 349 -17.73 -23.98 6.29
CA VAL A 349 -16.54 -24.02 7.15
C VAL A 349 -16.89 -24.60 8.52
N ASP A 350 -15.99 -25.37 9.11
CA ASP A 350 -15.98 -25.62 10.54
C ASP A 350 -15.29 -24.47 11.24
N LEU A 351 -15.94 -23.93 12.27
CA LEU A 351 -15.42 -22.88 13.15
C LEU A 351 -15.53 -23.29 14.63
N SER A 352 -15.89 -24.54 14.92
CA SER A 352 -16.11 -25.04 16.29
C SER A 352 -14.86 -24.88 17.16
N ARG A 353 -13.68 -25.24 16.62
CA ARG A 353 -12.37 -25.04 17.27
C ARG A 353 -11.97 -23.58 17.41
N ALA A 354 -12.38 -22.72 16.47
CA ALA A 354 -12.01 -21.32 16.41
C ALA A 354 -12.90 -20.40 17.29
N ILE A 355 -14.08 -20.89 17.67
CA ILE A 355 -15.07 -20.19 18.51
C ILE A 355 -15.07 -20.74 19.94
N ALA A 356 -14.56 -21.96 20.16
CA ALA A 356 -14.46 -22.57 21.49
C ALA A 356 -13.51 -21.76 22.39
N ASP A 357 -14.09 -21.06 23.36
CA ASP A 357 -13.35 -20.39 24.42
C ASP A 357 -12.64 -21.44 25.28
N SER A 358 -11.31 -21.44 25.22
CA SER A 358 -10.45 -22.39 25.91
C SER A 358 -9.20 -21.70 26.42
N ASP A 359 -8.67 -22.16 27.55
CA ASP A 359 -7.50 -21.58 28.23
C ASP A 359 -6.23 -21.48 27.36
N ARG A 360 -6.22 -22.18 26.21
CA ARG A 360 -5.13 -22.18 25.21
C ARG A 360 -5.46 -21.41 23.92
N ARG A 361 -6.73 -21.17 23.61
CA ARG A 361 -7.14 -20.47 22.37
C ARG A 361 -8.35 -19.59 22.68
N PRO A 362 -8.20 -18.25 22.73
CA PRO A 362 -9.34 -17.35 22.84
C PRO A 362 -10.15 -17.33 21.54
N PRO A 363 -11.44 -16.95 21.59
CA PRO A 363 -12.32 -16.99 20.42
C PRO A 363 -11.87 -16.03 19.31
N ALA A 364 -11.74 -16.55 18.09
CA ALA A 364 -11.40 -15.75 16.92
C ALA A 364 -12.57 -14.86 16.48
N SER A 365 -12.25 -13.63 16.06
CA SER A 365 -13.21 -12.72 15.44
C SER A 365 -13.30 -12.95 13.92
N PHE A 366 -14.51 -12.94 13.35
CA PHE A 366 -14.75 -13.27 11.94
C PHE A 366 -15.37 -12.12 11.15
N GLN A 367 -14.88 -11.89 9.93
CA GLN A 367 -15.40 -10.89 8.99
C GLN A 367 -15.60 -11.51 7.60
N THR A 368 -16.83 -11.55 7.12
CA THR A 368 -17.17 -12.00 5.76
C THR A 368 -17.13 -10.85 4.75
N HIS A 369 -16.79 -11.18 3.49
CA HIS A 369 -16.79 -10.24 2.38
C HIS A 369 -18.18 -9.60 2.14
N PRO A 370 -18.31 -8.32 1.74
CA PRO A 370 -19.61 -7.63 1.58
C PRO A 370 -20.62 -8.25 0.60
N ASN A 371 -20.21 -9.19 -0.25
CA ASN A 371 -21.11 -9.93 -1.14
C ASN A 371 -21.65 -11.23 -0.55
N ILE A 372 -21.22 -11.62 0.67
CA ILE A 372 -21.64 -12.85 1.35
C ILE A 372 -22.78 -12.52 2.31
N ASP A 373 -23.74 -13.44 2.41
CA ASP A 373 -24.81 -13.34 3.38
C ASP A 373 -24.32 -13.64 4.80
N LYS A 374 -24.14 -12.58 5.58
CA LYS A 374 -23.79 -12.62 7.00
C LYS A 374 -24.78 -13.45 7.83
N THR A 375 -26.06 -13.45 7.48
CA THR A 375 -27.09 -14.13 8.28
C THR A 375 -27.05 -15.65 8.12
N THR A 376 -26.77 -16.13 6.91
CA THR A 376 -26.57 -17.56 6.65
C THR A 376 -25.23 -18.05 7.25
N PHE A 377 -24.18 -17.23 7.18
CA PHE A 377 -22.90 -17.53 7.84
C PHE A 377 -23.03 -17.65 9.36
N GLN A 378 -23.66 -16.67 10.03
CA GLN A 378 -23.81 -16.67 11.49
C GLN A 378 -24.67 -17.81 12.05
N LYS A 379 -25.62 -18.34 11.26
CA LYS A 379 -26.50 -19.43 11.71
C LYS A 379 -25.92 -20.83 11.46
N ASN A 380 -25.34 -21.03 10.27
CA ASN A 380 -25.04 -22.36 9.75
C ASN A 380 -23.60 -22.51 9.22
N CYS A 381 -22.73 -21.51 9.41
CA CYS A 381 -21.35 -21.46 8.92
C CYS A 381 -21.18 -21.63 7.39
N TRP A 382 -22.19 -21.24 6.60
CA TRP A 382 -22.09 -21.22 5.14
C TRP A 382 -21.66 -19.86 4.61
N LEU A 383 -20.58 -19.86 3.85
CA LEU A 383 -20.16 -18.77 2.98
C LEU A 383 -20.95 -18.88 1.67
N ALA A 384 -22.05 -18.11 1.58
CA ALA A 384 -22.92 -18.06 0.42
C ALA A 384 -23.07 -16.62 -0.10
N ILE A 385 -23.07 -16.42 -1.41
CA ILE A 385 -23.32 -15.10 -2.02
C ILE A 385 -24.75 -14.65 -1.69
N LYS A 386 -24.89 -13.40 -1.25
CA LYS A 386 -26.19 -12.79 -0.90
C LYS A 386 -27.10 -12.69 -2.13
N PRO A 387 -28.44 -12.71 -1.98
CA PRO A 387 -29.37 -12.44 -3.08
C PRO A 387 -29.05 -11.09 -3.76
N GLY A 388 -28.81 -11.10 -5.08
CA GLY A 388 -28.37 -9.92 -5.84
C GLY A 388 -26.91 -9.49 -5.63
N GLY A 389 -26.09 -10.30 -4.94
CA GLY A 389 -24.64 -10.11 -4.84
C GLY A 389 -23.91 -10.46 -6.15
N LYS A 390 -22.69 -9.91 -6.33
CA LYS A 390 -21.83 -10.31 -7.44
C LYS A 390 -21.23 -11.70 -7.16
N ALA A 391 -21.31 -12.59 -8.14
CA ALA A 391 -20.70 -13.91 -8.12
C ALA A 391 -19.16 -13.85 -8.17
N PHE A 392 -18.48 -14.96 -7.90
CA PHE A 392 -17.02 -15.05 -7.99
C PHE A 392 -16.59 -14.95 -9.45
N LEU A 393 -15.63 -14.08 -9.75
CA LEU A 393 -15.13 -13.91 -11.11
C LEU A 393 -14.28 -15.13 -11.49
N VAL A 394 -14.62 -15.76 -12.62
CA VAL A 394 -13.94 -16.98 -13.09
C VAL A 394 -12.45 -16.72 -13.30
N GLY A 395 -11.61 -17.63 -12.80
CA GLY A 395 -10.15 -17.53 -12.83
C GLY A 395 -9.54 -16.50 -11.85
N LYS A 396 -10.36 -15.77 -11.07
CA LYS A 396 -9.88 -14.79 -10.09
C LYS A 396 -10.12 -15.26 -8.66
N GLU A 397 -9.06 -15.16 -7.87
CA GLU A 397 -9.10 -15.44 -6.43
C GLU A 397 -9.75 -14.27 -5.66
N VAL A 398 -10.66 -14.61 -4.74
CA VAL A 398 -11.42 -13.65 -3.91
C VAL A 398 -11.33 -14.05 -2.44
N ALA A 399 -10.88 -13.14 -1.58
CA ALA A 399 -10.93 -13.31 -0.13
C ALA A 399 -12.39 -13.23 0.35
N VAL A 400 -12.92 -14.35 0.88
CA VAL A 400 -14.34 -14.48 1.27
C VAL A 400 -14.55 -14.36 2.77
N LEU A 401 -13.62 -14.89 3.57
CA LEU A 401 -13.66 -14.85 5.03
C LEU A 401 -12.30 -14.40 5.54
N LYS A 402 -12.29 -13.49 6.51
CA LYS A 402 -11.11 -13.11 7.29
C LYS A 402 -11.36 -13.40 8.76
N TRP A 403 -10.33 -13.83 9.47
CA TRP A 403 -10.37 -13.96 10.93
C TRP A 403 -9.17 -13.32 11.59
N ARG A 404 -9.36 -12.91 12.84
CA ARG A 404 -8.33 -12.36 13.70
C ARG A 404 -8.54 -12.86 15.12
N LEU A 405 -7.55 -13.53 15.66
CA LEU A 405 -7.42 -13.90 17.07
C LEU A 405 -6.32 -13.03 17.67
N GLN A 406 -6.54 -12.54 18.89
CA GLN A 406 -5.53 -11.83 19.67
C GLN A 406 -5.53 -12.38 21.11
N SER A 407 -4.35 -12.51 21.71
CA SER A 407 -4.15 -12.99 23.08
C SER A 407 -2.95 -12.31 23.73
N GLN A 408 -2.94 -12.35 25.07
CA GLN A 408 -1.77 -12.06 25.91
C GLN A 408 -1.51 -13.19 26.91
N ALA A 409 -2.20 -14.34 26.77
CA ALA A 409 -1.99 -15.51 27.61
C ALA A 409 -0.81 -16.34 27.11
N GLU A 410 0.11 -16.68 28.01
CA GLU A 410 1.29 -17.52 27.75
C GLU A 410 0.90 -18.91 27.24
N THR A 411 -0.19 -19.47 27.77
CA THR A 411 -0.82 -20.74 27.37
C THR A 411 -1.30 -20.78 25.92
N ALA A 412 -1.35 -19.64 25.23
CA ALA A 412 -1.74 -19.56 23.82
C ALA A 412 -0.56 -19.61 22.85
N LEU A 413 0.69 -19.52 23.31
CA LEU A 413 1.84 -19.75 22.43
C LEU A 413 1.85 -21.22 21.95
N PRO A 414 2.00 -21.50 20.65
CA PRO A 414 2.09 -22.89 20.16
C PRO A 414 3.42 -23.54 20.56
N VAL A 415 4.48 -22.73 20.70
CA VAL A 415 5.83 -23.13 21.10
C VAL A 415 6.33 -22.12 22.13
N LEU A 416 6.77 -22.61 23.28
CA LEU A 416 7.52 -21.83 24.25
C LEU A 416 9.02 -21.95 23.92
N ILE A 417 9.76 -20.85 24.00
CA ILE A 417 11.22 -20.83 23.76
C ILE A 417 11.88 -20.25 24.99
N ASN A 418 12.90 -20.93 25.47
CA ASN A 418 13.65 -20.61 26.68
C ASN A 418 15.10 -20.34 26.29
N CYS A 419 15.67 -19.18 26.63
CA CYS A 419 17.04 -18.82 26.24
C CYS A 419 17.81 -18.26 27.44
N TRP A 420 18.79 -19.01 27.94
CA TRP A 420 19.59 -18.69 29.11
C TRP A 420 21.06 -18.51 28.74
N PRO A 421 21.49 -17.28 28.39
CA PRO A 421 22.90 -16.93 28.35
C PRO A 421 23.46 -16.73 29.76
N ALA A 422 24.34 -17.65 30.18
CA ALA A 422 25.13 -17.59 31.40
C ALA A 422 26.54 -17.04 31.11
N GLU A 423 27.02 -16.11 31.94
CA GLU A 423 28.36 -15.54 31.80
C GLU A 423 29.43 -16.49 32.36
N ILE A 424 30.49 -16.73 31.59
CA ILE A 424 31.64 -17.55 31.97
C ILE A 424 32.94 -16.75 31.79
N ALA A 425 34.05 -17.26 32.33
CA ALA A 425 35.35 -16.58 32.25
C ALA A 425 35.83 -16.36 30.80
N GLY A 426 35.57 -15.17 30.26
CA GLY A 426 35.94 -14.76 28.89
C GLY A 426 34.93 -15.18 27.81
N GLY A 427 33.64 -15.30 28.15
CA GLY A 427 32.59 -15.67 27.19
C GLY A 427 31.22 -15.87 27.80
N PHE A 428 30.33 -16.50 27.02
CA PHE A 428 29.03 -16.94 27.46
C PHE A 428 28.82 -18.42 27.12
N GLU A 429 28.13 -19.12 28.00
CA GLU A 429 27.53 -20.42 27.77
C GLU A 429 26.02 -20.21 27.64
N VAL A 430 25.45 -20.62 26.51
CA VAL A 430 24.05 -20.35 26.17
C VAL A 430 23.33 -21.68 25.98
N ASN A 431 22.31 -21.91 26.80
CA ASN A 431 21.35 -22.99 26.59
C ASN A 431 20.05 -22.39 26.00
N VAL A 432 19.58 -22.98 24.90
CA VAL A 432 18.32 -22.64 24.25
C VAL A 432 17.47 -23.89 24.13
N GLU A 433 16.26 -23.84 24.68
CA GLU A 433 15.30 -24.94 24.69
C GLU A 433 14.01 -24.49 24.03
N TYR A 434 13.25 -25.42 23.45
CA TYR A 434 11.86 -25.18 23.07
C TYR A 434 10.94 -26.28 23.59
N ASP A 435 9.67 -25.94 23.76
CA ASP A 435 8.60 -26.85 24.20
C ASP A 435 7.31 -26.58 23.39
N LEU A 436 6.86 -27.59 22.64
CA LEU A 436 5.64 -27.57 21.82
C LEU A 436 4.40 -27.74 22.70
N GLN A 437 3.78 -26.62 23.09
CA GLN A 437 2.57 -26.61 23.91
C GLN A 437 1.36 -27.23 23.20
N ASP A 438 1.32 -27.15 21.87
CA ASP A 438 0.20 -27.60 21.04
C ASP A 438 0.59 -28.76 20.12
N THR A 439 0.52 -29.97 20.66
CA THR A 439 0.79 -31.23 19.93
C THR A 439 -0.23 -31.56 18.83
N SER A 440 -1.26 -30.73 18.61
CA SER A 440 -2.15 -30.85 17.44
C SER A 440 -1.60 -30.18 16.17
N LEU A 441 -0.48 -29.46 16.29
CA LEU A 441 0.23 -28.83 15.19
C LEU A 441 1.43 -29.68 14.74
N SER A 442 1.72 -29.66 13.44
CA SER A 442 2.97 -30.19 12.87
C SER A 442 3.74 -29.05 12.21
N LEU A 443 4.91 -28.72 12.75
CA LEU A 443 5.69 -27.55 12.38
C LEU A 443 6.81 -27.97 11.44
N GLN A 444 6.75 -27.52 10.20
CA GLN A 444 7.73 -27.78 9.15
C GLN A 444 8.68 -26.59 8.99
N ASN A 445 9.93 -26.87 8.60
CA ASN A 445 10.96 -25.84 8.42
C ASN A 445 11.18 -25.00 9.68
N PHE A 446 11.17 -25.65 10.85
CA PHE A 446 11.31 -25.01 12.15
C PHE A 446 12.72 -24.44 12.29
N CYS A 447 12.84 -23.12 12.46
CA CYS A 447 14.12 -22.42 12.52
C CYS A 447 14.15 -21.40 13.66
N ILE A 448 15.00 -21.64 14.67
CA ILE A 448 15.32 -20.68 15.73
C ILE A 448 16.61 -19.95 15.33
N THR A 449 16.53 -18.63 15.17
CA THR A 449 17.65 -17.74 14.87
C THR A 449 18.04 -16.96 16.13
N ILE A 450 19.28 -17.14 16.58
CA ILE A 450 19.86 -16.54 17.78
C ILE A 450 20.95 -15.55 17.33
N PRO A 451 20.80 -14.24 17.59
CA PRO A 451 21.89 -13.28 17.46
C PRO A 451 23.10 -13.67 18.31
N LEU A 452 24.31 -13.43 17.78
CA LEU A 452 25.55 -13.66 18.48
C LEU A 452 26.27 -12.32 18.74
N PRO A 453 26.84 -12.11 19.94
CA PRO A 453 27.72 -10.98 20.18
C PRO A 453 28.98 -11.06 19.29
N PRO A 454 29.65 -9.91 19.03
CA PRO A 454 30.96 -9.89 18.40
C PRO A 454 31.93 -10.82 19.15
N SER A 455 32.55 -11.74 18.42
CA SER A 455 33.40 -12.79 18.96
C SER A 455 34.66 -12.96 18.13
N THR A 456 35.76 -13.29 18.79
CA THR A 456 37.06 -13.56 18.14
C THR A 456 37.14 -14.97 17.57
N LYS A 457 36.18 -15.85 17.89
CA LYS A 457 36.07 -17.24 17.44
C LYS A 457 34.59 -17.61 17.24
N PRO A 458 34.25 -18.51 16.30
CA PRO A 458 32.89 -19.02 16.17
C PRO A 458 32.42 -19.72 17.46
N PRO A 459 31.11 -19.76 17.72
CA PRO A 459 30.55 -20.53 18.83
C PRO A 459 30.90 -22.02 18.69
N VAL A 460 31.15 -22.66 19.83
CA VAL A 460 31.39 -24.11 19.94
C VAL A 460 30.12 -24.72 20.50
N VAL A 461 29.38 -25.44 19.66
CA VAL A 461 28.17 -26.18 20.05
C VAL A 461 28.57 -27.43 20.83
N SER A 462 28.04 -27.60 22.05
CA SER A 462 28.27 -28.78 22.89
C SER A 462 27.20 -29.85 22.66
N ALA A 463 25.93 -29.44 22.56
CA ALA A 463 24.78 -30.30 22.28
C ALA A 463 23.80 -29.57 21.34
N CYS A 464 23.12 -30.32 20.46
CA CYS A 464 22.15 -29.77 19.51
C CYS A 464 21.17 -30.84 19.04
N ASP A 465 19.88 -30.66 19.33
CA ASP A 465 18.80 -31.50 18.81
C ASP A 465 18.38 -31.02 17.41
N GLY A 466 19.07 -31.54 16.39
CA GLY A 466 18.84 -31.19 14.98
C GLY A 466 20.09 -30.62 14.33
N ASP A 467 19.90 -29.82 13.28
CA ASP A 467 20.99 -29.22 12.51
C ASP A 467 21.21 -27.75 12.94
N TYR A 468 22.46 -27.27 12.86
CA TYR A 468 22.78 -25.86 13.11
C TYR A 468 23.68 -25.27 12.02
N GLU A 469 23.53 -23.97 11.77
CA GLU A 469 24.33 -23.20 10.82
C GLU A 469 24.75 -21.87 11.45
N VAL A 470 26.04 -21.54 11.37
CA VAL A 470 26.59 -20.29 11.91
C VAL A 470 26.85 -19.30 10.76
N ASP A 471 26.00 -18.28 10.65
CA ASP A 471 26.21 -17.18 9.70
C ASP A 471 27.15 -16.13 10.32
N ALA A 472 28.44 -16.29 10.05
CA ALA A 472 29.48 -15.36 10.48
C ALA A 472 29.39 -13.96 9.82
N ARG A 473 28.61 -13.77 8.74
CA ARG A 473 28.41 -12.45 8.12
C ARG A 473 27.28 -11.67 8.80
N ARG A 474 26.27 -12.38 9.30
CA ARG A 474 25.14 -11.79 10.06
C ARG A 474 25.34 -11.81 11.57
N SER A 475 26.37 -12.49 12.06
CA SER A 475 26.59 -12.79 13.48
C SER A 475 25.37 -13.47 14.09
N GLN A 476 24.92 -14.57 13.48
CA GLN A 476 23.72 -15.32 13.88
C GLN A 476 23.98 -16.82 13.86
N LEU A 477 23.43 -17.54 14.84
CA LEU A 477 23.32 -18.99 14.84
C LEU A 477 21.88 -19.34 14.46
N ARG A 478 21.70 -20.16 13.42
CA ARG A 478 20.41 -20.75 13.02
C ARG A 478 20.37 -22.21 13.44
N TRP A 479 19.44 -22.55 14.32
CA TRP A 479 19.12 -23.92 14.70
C TRP A 479 17.87 -24.35 13.94
N THR A 480 17.95 -25.46 13.23
CA THR A 480 16.95 -25.91 12.27
C THR A 480 16.53 -27.35 12.54
N ARG A 481 15.22 -27.59 12.51
CA ARG A 481 14.61 -28.94 12.47
C ARG A 481 13.65 -29.04 11.28
N PRO A 482 13.72 -30.10 10.46
CA PRO A 482 12.79 -30.27 9.34
C PRO A 482 11.33 -30.37 9.76
N LEU A 483 11.06 -31.02 10.90
CA LEU A 483 9.74 -31.29 11.44
C LEU A 483 9.79 -31.27 12.99
N VAL A 484 8.80 -30.62 13.61
CA VAL A 484 8.51 -30.66 15.05
C VAL A 484 7.01 -30.97 15.24
N ASP A 485 6.71 -32.05 15.97
CA ASP A 485 5.38 -32.61 16.22
C ASP A 485 5.34 -33.33 17.60
N ALA A 486 4.37 -34.24 17.79
CA ALA A 486 4.17 -34.96 19.05
C ALA A 486 5.27 -35.97 19.42
N ASP A 487 6.13 -36.39 18.47
CA ASP A 487 7.24 -37.32 18.75
C ASP A 487 8.50 -36.59 19.26
N ASN A 488 8.58 -35.26 19.06
CA ASN A 488 9.74 -34.43 19.43
C ASN A 488 9.32 -33.06 20.02
N ILE A 489 8.40 -33.12 20.98
CA ILE A 489 7.78 -32.00 21.71
C ILE A 489 8.82 -30.99 22.22
N THR A 490 9.94 -31.49 22.77
CA THR A 490 11.04 -30.67 23.27
C THR A 490 12.34 -30.91 22.50
N GLY A 491 13.26 -29.95 22.62
CA GLY A 491 14.65 -30.12 22.21
C GLY A 491 15.52 -29.02 22.81
N SER A 492 16.83 -29.25 22.87
CA SER A 492 17.82 -28.28 23.36
C SER A 492 18.98 -28.02 22.39
N LEU A 493 19.61 -26.86 22.59
CA LEU A 493 20.80 -26.39 21.92
C LEU A 493 21.69 -25.69 22.94
N GLU A 494 22.87 -26.25 23.17
CA GLU A 494 23.88 -25.71 24.06
C GLU A 494 25.11 -25.28 23.26
N PHE A 495 25.57 -24.06 23.46
CA PHE A 495 26.82 -23.59 22.85
C PHE A 495 27.59 -22.60 23.72
N THR A 496 28.92 -22.64 23.59
CA THR A 496 29.84 -21.71 24.25
C THR A 496 30.42 -20.74 23.22
N ILE A 497 30.40 -19.44 23.50
CA ILE A 497 31.01 -18.40 22.66
C ILE A 497 32.00 -17.57 23.46
N ARG A 498 33.18 -17.30 22.88
CA ARG A 498 34.19 -16.44 23.51
C ARG A 498 34.03 -15.01 23.01
N THR A 499 33.85 -14.10 23.94
CA THR A 499 33.59 -12.68 23.69
C THR A 499 34.63 -11.82 24.38
N ASP A 500 34.75 -10.57 23.93
CA ASP A 500 35.59 -9.60 24.62
C ASP A 500 34.96 -9.19 25.96
N HIS A 501 35.77 -8.65 26.88
CA HIS A 501 35.44 -8.41 28.30
C HIS A 501 34.30 -7.42 28.60
N GLU A 502 33.60 -6.89 27.59
CA GLU A 502 32.50 -5.93 27.73
C GLU A 502 31.16 -6.40 27.10
N ALA A 503 31.11 -7.63 26.57
CA ALA A 503 29.88 -8.18 25.99
C ALA A 503 28.81 -8.45 27.06
N LYS A 504 27.55 -8.15 26.75
CA LYS A 504 26.39 -8.38 27.64
C LYS A 504 25.49 -9.49 27.12
N ALA A 505 24.83 -10.18 28.05
CA ALA A 505 23.80 -11.18 27.76
C ALA A 505 22.65 -10.67 26.86
N ASP A 506 22.40 -9.36 26.85
CA ASP A 506 21.35 -8.73 26.04
C ASP A 506 21.58 -8.86 24.52
N LEU A 507 22.83 -9.12 24.10
CA LEU A 507 23.23 -9.27 22.69
C LEU A 507 22.78 -10.59 22.04
N PHE A 508 22.27 -11.55 22.82
CA PHE A 508 21.68 -12.80 22.32
C PHE A 508 20.20 -12.67 21.93
N PHE A 509 19.62 -11.49 22.09
CA PHE A 509 18.22 -11.19 21.76
C PHE A 509 18.18 -10.10 20.67
N PRO A 510 17.17 -10.06 19.79
CA PRO A 510 15.96 -10.88 19.75
C PRO A 510 16.20 -12.31 19.26
N VAL A 511 15.76 -13.32 20.01
CA VAL A 511 15.66 -14.70 19.50
C VAL A 511 14.41 -14.78 18.63
N CYS A 512 14.56 -15.27 17.40
CA CYS A 512 13.49 -15.35 16.42
C CYS A 512 13.18 -16.80 16.07
N LEU A 513 11.91 -17.23 16.21
CA LEU A 513 11.43 -18.48 15.61
C LEU A 513 10.65 -18.17 14.33
N ASP A 514 11.02 -18.83 13.24
CA ASP A 514 10.25 -18.91 11.99
C ASP A 514 9.85 -20.39 11.75
N PHE A 515 8.59 -20.65 11.40
CA PHE A 515 8.13 -21.99 10.95
C PHE A 515 6.95 -21.92 9.98
N SER A 516 6.66 -23.05 9.34
CA SER A 516 5.50 -23.26 8.48
C SER A 516 4.63 -24.42 8.97
N SER A 517 3.32 -24.41 8.72
CA SER A 517 2.44 -25.56 9.00
C SER A 517 1.32 -25.71 7.96
N THR A 518 0.80 -26.92 7.82
CA THR A 518 -0.36 -27.27 6.99
C THR A 518 -1.66 -27.34 7.80
N THR A 519 -1.58 -27.48 9.13
CA THR A 519 -2.74 -27.44 10.03
C THR A 519 -3.03 -26.00 10.45
N SER A 520 -4.30 -25.67 10.64
CA SER A 520 -4.73 -24.33 11.06
C SER A 520 -4.58 -24.17 12.58
N TYR A 521 -3.87 -23.15 13.05
CA TYR A 521 -3.78 -22.81 14.47
C TYR A 521 -5.15 -22.41 15.04
N CYS A 522 -5.94 -21.60 14.32
CA CYS A 522 -7.29 -21.26 14.78
C CYS A 522 -8.27 -22.44 14.66
N GLY A 523 -7.92 -23.50 13.92
CA GLY A 523 -8.82 -24.62 13.64
C GLY A 523 -9.96 -24.25 12.68
N VAL A 524 -9.68 -23.42 11.69
CA VAL A 524 -10.62 -23.13 10.59
C VAL A 524 -10.43 -24.19 9.50
N GLU A 525 -11.46 -25.00 9.27
CA GLU A 525 -11.42 -26.10 8.30
C GLU A 525 -12.58 -25.98 7.30
N VAL A 526 -12.41 -26.50 6.07
CA VAL A 526 -13.47 -26.52 5.05
C VAL A 526 -14.03 -27.93 4.96
N ILE A 527 -15.34 -28.07 5.22
CA ILE A 527 -15.99 -29.38 5.26
C ILE A 527 -16.51 -29.78 3.88
N GLU A 528 -17.29 -28.90 3.25
CA GLU A 528 -18.04 -29.23 2.04
C GLU A 528 -18.40 -27.99 1.21
N ALA A 529 -18.59 -28.18 -0.10
CA ALA A 529 -19.02 -27.13 -1.02
C ALA A 529 -20.17 -27.64 -1.92
N PHE A 530 -21.13 -26.76 -2.22
CA PHE A 530 -22.28 -27.06 -3.07
C PHE A 530 -22.54 -25.95 -4.09
N ASP A 531 -23.00 -26.34 -5.27
CA ASP A 531 -23.58 -25.44 -6.27
C ASP A 531 -24.94 -24.87 -5.81
N VAL A 532 -25.42 -23.82 -6.46
CA VAL A 532 -26.75 -23.20 -6.27
C VAL A 532 -27.88 -24.22 -6.32
N ASN A 533 -27.72 -25.29 -7.10
CA ASN A 533 -28.67 -26.40 -7.22
C ASN A 533 -28.56 -27.45 -6.11
N SER A 534 -27.84 -27.16 -5.02
CA SER A 534 -27.55 -28.10 -3.92
C SER A 534 -26.90 -29.41 -4.37
N LYS A 535 -26.05 -29.35 -5.42
CA LYS A 535 -25.20 -30.46 -5.86
C LYS A 535 -23.81 -30.33 -5.24
N PRO A 536 -23.22 -31.40 -4.68
CA PRO A 536 -21.89 -31.33 -4.08
C PRO A 536 -20.82 -31.04 -5.15
N VAL A 537 -19.95 -30.10 -4.86
CA VAL A 537 -18.84 -29.65 -5.72
C VAL A 537 -17.54 -30.18 -5.13
N LYS A 538 -16.71 -30.82 -5.97
CA LYS A 538 -15.34 -31.19 -5.57
C LYS A 538 -14.48 -29.94 -5.52
N PHE A 539 -13.85 -29.70 -4.36
CA PHE A 539 -12.91 -28.61 -4.16
C PHE A 539 -11.50 -29.16 -3.87
N SER A 540 -10.51 -28.29 -4.00
CA SER A 540 -9.12 -28.55 -3.63
C SER A 540 -8.73 -27.52 -2.57
N THR A 541 -8.01 -27.95 -1.53
CA THR A 541 -7.64 -27.11 -0.39
C THR A 541 -6.13 -26.97 -0.31
N GLU A 542 -5.63 -25.74 -0.31
CA GLU A 542 -4.26 -25.41 0.08
C GLU A 542 -4.29 -24.69 1.43
N SER A 543 -3.58 -25.19 2.43
CA SER A 543 -3.46 -24.55 3.74
C SER A 543 -2.01 -24.17 3.99
N LYS A 544 -1.76 -22.88 4.23
CA LYS A 544 -0.42 -22.35 4.52
C LYS A 544 -0.45 -21.49 5.77
N GLN A 545 0.11 -22.00 6.86
CA GLN A 545 0.44 -21.21 8.04
C GLN A 545 1.91 -20.76 7.98
N GLU A 546 2.16 -19.48 8.20
CA GLU A 546 3.50 -18.93 8.49
C GLU A 546 3.50 -18.30 9.89
N ALA A 547 4.51 -18.61 10.69
CA ALA A 547 4.69 -18.04 12.02
C ALA A 547 6.03 -17.32 12.15
N ARG A 548 6.04 -16.17 12.82
CA ARG A 548 7.26 -15.43 13.19
C ARG A 548 7.18 -14.87 14.61
N PHE A 549 8.19 -15.16 15.42
CA PHE A 549 8.29 -14.77 16.83
C PHE A 549 9.42 -13.78 17.06
N PRO A 550 9.24 -12.45 16.88
CA PRO A 550 10.22 -11.49 17.35
C PRO A 550 10.10 -11.34 18.88
N SER A 551 10.88 -12.09 19.66
CA SER A 551 11.07 -11.76 21.09
C SER A 551 11.72 -10.38 21.20
N LEU A 552 11.24 -9.51 22.09
CA LEU A 552 11.74 -8.13 22.19
C LEU A 552 12.52 -7.95 23.48
N ASN A 553 13.61 -7.18 23.41
CA ASN A 553 14.48 -6.93 24.56
C ASN A 553 14.49 -5.44 24.88
N THR A 554 14.05 -5.06 26.09
CA THR A 554 14.82 -4.33 27.12
C THR A 554 13.85 -3.78 28.18
N PHE A 555 13.89 -4.33 29.40
CA PHE A 555 13.28 -3.67 30.58
C PHE A 555 14.31 -2.70 31.17
N ILE A 556 14.00 -1.40 31.25
CA ILE A 556 14.85 -0.42 31.96
C ILE A 556 14.27 -0.21 33.37
N PRO A 557 14.88 -0.75 34.43
CA PRO A 557 14.41 -0.49 35.79
C PRO A 557 14.80 0.93 36.22
N GLY A 558 13.83 1.84 36.23
CA GLY A 558 13.96 3.12 36.94
C GLY A 558 13.61 4.38 36.15
N LEU A 559 12.35 4.53 35.71
CA LEU A 559 11.73 5.85 35.43
C LEU A 559 10.19 5.70 35.33
N GLY A 560 9.56 5.31 36.43
CA GLY A 560 8.12 4.99 36.50
C GLY A 560 7.41 5.60 37.72
N ALA A 561 7.60 6.90 37.96
CA ALA A 561 7.05 7.57 39.16
C ALA A 561 6.54 9.02 38.92
N PHE A 562 6.14 9.38 37.69
CA PHE A 562 5.46 10.65 37.42
C PHE A 562 4.51 10.54 36.20
N LEU A 563 3.24 10.21 36.45
CA LEU A 563 2.03 10.70 35.73
C LEU A 563 0.80 9.84 36.07
N ALA A 564 0.09 10.21 37.13
CA ALA A 564 -1.27 9.74 37.41
C ALA A 564 -2.05 10.85 38.15
N ILE A 565 -2.41 11.91 37.43
CA ILE A 565 -3.36 12.93 37.90
C ILE A 565 -4.57 12.89 36.97
N SER A 566 -5.77 12.89 37.57
CA SER A 566 -7.10 12.83 36.91
C SER A 566 -7.35 11.55 36.09
N SER A 567 -8.28 10.68 36.45
CA SER A 567 -9.70 10.99 36.63
C SER A 567 -10.47 9.83 37.28
N THR A 568 -11.29 10.12 38.29
CA THR A 568 -12.63 9.50 38.48
C THR A 568 -13.40 10.20 39.59
N SER A 569 -14.72 10.17 39.48
CA SER A 569 -15.67 11.00 40.23
C SER A 569 -16.32 10.28 41.42
N PHE A 570 -16.57 11.07 42.47
CA PHE A 570 -17.49 10.89 43.58
C PHE A 570 -18.62 9.83 43.43
N SER A 571 -18.72 8.89 44.38
CA SER A 571 -19.97 8.61 45.12
C SER A 571 -19.72 7.81 46.43
N HIS A 572 -20.40 8.24 47.49
CA HIS A 572 -20.69 7.63 48.83
C HIS A 572 -20.39 6.11 49.06
N THR A 573 -19.99 5.61 50.24
CA THR A 573 -20.30 5.99 51.65
C THR A 573 -19.18 5.65 52.69
N LEU A 574 -19.15 6.40 53.81
CA LEU A 574 -18.45 6.14 55.10
C LEU A 574 -19.11 4.99 55.92
N PRO A 575 -18.58 4.48 57.08
CA PRO A 575 -17.65 5.12 58.05
C PRO A 575 -16.57 4.23 58.77
N GLY A 576 -15.63 4.87 59.50
CA GLY A 576 -15.00 4.26 60.71
C GLY A 576 -13.54 4.67 61.07
N SER A 577 -13.35 5.28 62.26
CA SER A 577 -12.07 5.60 62.96
C SER A 577 -11.10 6.60 62.26
N ARG A 578 -10.53 7.67 62.88
CA ARG A 578 -9.82 7.87 64.18
C ARG A 578 -8.51 7.03 64.25
N ASP A 579 -7.30 7.58 64.38
CA ASP A 579 -6.83 8.87 64.93
C ASP A 579 -5.57 9.42 64.21
N PRO A 580 -5.12 10.68 64.49
CA PRO A 580 -4.07 11.36 63.73
C PRO A 580 -2.69 11.38 64.43
N LEU A 581 -1.60 11.34 63.66
CA LEU A 581 -0.28 11.79 64.12
C LEU A 581 0.48 12.58 63.03
N LEU A 582 1.06 13.70 63.45
CA LEU A 582 1.95 14.58 62.68
C LEU A 582 3.30 13.89 62.45
N PHE A 583 4.02 14.24 61.38
CA PHE A 583 5.41 14.73 61.51
C PHE A 583 5.84 15.55 60.27
N CYS A 584 6.77 16.49 60.49
CA CYS A 584 7.24 17.48 59.50
C CYS A 584 8.35 16.95 58.57
N PRO A 585 8.59 17.59 57.40
CA PRO A 585 9.65 17.21 56.46
C PRO A 585 10.99 17.89 56.80
N VAL A 586 12.11 17.21 56.54
CA VAL A 586 13.46 17.80 56.48
C VAL A 586 14.25 17.19 55.33
N CYS A 587 15.03 18.04 54.66
CA CYS A 587 15.93 17.75 53.54
C CYS A 587 16.91 16.59 53.78
N PHE A 588 17.45 16.03 52.69
CA PHE A 588 18.90 16.13 52.43
C PHE A 588 19.20 16.03 50.93
N LEU A 589 20.23 16.75 50.47
CA LEU A 589 20.84 16.56 49.16
C LEU A 589 21.81 15.36 49.19
N LEU A 590 21.84 14.60 48.09
CA LEU A 590 23.07 14.27 47.36
C LEU A 590 22.71 13.82 45.93
#